data_AF-A0A1V4HBE0-F1
#
_entry.id   AF-A0A1V4HBE0-F1
#
_cell.length_a   1.000
_cell.length_b   1.000
_cell.length_c   1.000
_cell.angle_alpha   90.00
_cell.angle_beta   90.00
_cell.angle_gamma   90.00
#
_symmetry.space_group_name_H-M   'P 1'
#
loop_
_entity.id
_entity.type
_entity.pdbx_description
1 polymer ?
#
loop_
_entity_poly.entity_id
_entity_poly.type
_entity_poly.pdbx_seq_one_letter_code
_entity_poly.pdbx_strand_id
1 'polypeptide(L)'
;MTIDEIRELLTNRYPHWNIYLGQSGVAIWIDMNDGDTNFFIIQVTPKDGVGISLRREVDGLDFSGHDRAFKYLDEALDYMDKEIYDK
;
A
#
# COMPACT_ATOMS: atom_id res chain seq x y z
N MET A 1 -11.64 -8.08 -5.82
CA MET A 1 -10.31 -7.99 -6.42
C MET A 1 -9.48 -9.15 -5.89
N THR A 2 -8.85 -9.92 -6.77
CA THR A 2 -7.95 -11.02 -6.43
C THR A 2 -6.53 -10.52 -6.25
N ILE A 3 -5.65 -11.32 -5.64
CA ILE A 3 -4.23 -10.98 -5.50
C ILE A 3 -3.53 -10.80 -6.86
N ASP A 4 -3.96 -11.55 -7.88
CA ASP A 4 -3.37 -11.46 -9.23
C ASP A 4 -3.82 -10.19 -9.95
N GLU A 5 -5.09 -9.79 -9.81
CA GLU A 5 -5.61 -8.50 -10.31
C GLU A 5 -4.87 -7.31 -9.66
N ILE A 6 -4.64 -7.37 -8.35
CA ILE A 6 -3.87 -6.34 -7.63
C ILE A 6 -2.43 -6.33 -8.13
N ARG A 7 -1.80 -7.50 -8.28
CA ARG A 7 -0.42 -7.58 -8.77
C ARG A 7 -0.29 -6.93 -10.14
N GLU A 8 -1.16 -7.30 -11.09
CA GLU A 8 -1.16 -6.74 -12.43
C GLU A 8 -1.32 -5.21 -12.42
N LEU A 9 -2.31 -4.71 -11.67
CA LEU A 9 -2.56 -3.28 -11.48
C LEU A 9 -1.30 -2.54 -11.00
N LEU A 10 -0.68 -3.04 -9.92
CA LEU A 10 0.47 -2.38 -9.31
C LEU A 10 1.72 -2.46 -10.19
N THR A 11 1.99 -3.60 -10.84
CA THR A 11 3.13 -3.73 -11.75
C THR A 11 2.99 -2.85 -13.00
N ASN A 12 1.77 -2.55 -13.43
CA ASN A 12 1.52 -1.63 -14.54
C ASN A 12 1.67 -0.16 -14.10
N ARG A 13 1.16 0.21 -12.92
CA ARG A 13 1.22 1.59 -12.41
C ARG A 13 2.62 1.97 -11.89
N TYR A 14 3.33 1.02 -11.29
CA TYR A 14 4.64 1.21 -10.65
C TYR A 14 5.67 0.19 -11.17
N PRO A 15 6.04 0.23 -12.46
CA PRO A 15 6.82 -0.82 -13.12
C PRO A 15 8.25 -1.00 -12.59
N HIS A 16 8.78 -0.01 -11.87
CA HIS A 16 10.13 -0.01 -11.32
C HIS A 16 10.17 -0.22 -9.80
N TRP A 17 9.00 -0.37 -9.16
CA TRP A 17 8.92 -0.51 -7.72
C TRP A 17 9.07 -1.97 -7.30
N ASN A 18 9.69 -2.16 -6.14
CA ASN A 18 9.69 -3.45 -5.48
C ASN A 18 8.33 -3.64 -4.79
N ILE A 19 7.58 -4.65 -5.20
CA ILE A 19 6.22 -4.91 -4.70
C ILE A 19 6.14 -6.35 -4.18
N TYR A 20 5.74 -6.52 -2.93
CA TYR A 20 5.52 -7.80 -2.28
C TYR A 20 4.06 -7.92 -1.86
N LEU A 21 3.38 -8.98 -2.27
CA LEU A 21 1.99 -9.24 -1.90
C LEU A 21 1.92 -10.48 -1.02
N GLY A 22 1.23 -10.37 0.11
CA GLY A 22 0.93 -11.45 1.03
C GLY A 22 -0.57 -11.52 1.31
N GLN A 23 -1.13 -12.72 1.39
CA GLN A 23 -2.53 -12.89 1.80
C GLN A 23 -2.60 -13.43 3.22
N SER A 24 -3.38 -12.77 4.07
CA SER A 24 -3.67 -13.21 5.44
C SER A 24 -5.18 -13.22 5.65
N GLY A 25 -5.77 -14.42 5.61
CA GLY A 25 -7.22 -14.59 5.62
C GLY A 25 -7.87 -13.91 4.40
N VAL A 26 -8.77 -12.95 4.67
CA VAL A 26 -9.46 -12.17 3.64
C VAL A 26 -8.70 -10.90 3.22
N ALA A 27 -7.67 -10.51 3.98
CA ALA A 27 -6.89 -9.31 3.71
C ALA A 27 -5.69 -9.63 2.82
N ILE A 28 -5.42 -8.73 1.88
CA ILE A 28 -4.23 -8.73 1.04
C ILE A 28 -3.34 -7.59 1.51
N TRP A 29 -2.14 -7.94 1.95
CA TRP A 29 -1.10 -7.02 2.36
C TRP A 29 -0.16 -6.77 1.19
N ILE A 30 0.20 -5.51 0.99
CA ILE A 30 1.05 -5.04 -0.10
C ILE A 30 2.13 -4.18 0.53
N ASP A 31 3.35 -4.69 0.53
CA ASP A 31 4.54 -3.93 0.90
C ASP A 31 5.22 -3.45 -0.37
N MET A 32 5.42 -2.14 -0.52
CA MET A 32 6.04 -1.59 -1.71
C MET A 32 7.03 -0.47 -1.43
N ASN A 33 8.09 -0.42 -2.23
CA ASN A 33 9.08 0.64 -2.20
C ASN A 33 9.60 0.99 -3.59
N ASP A 34 9.98 2.24 -3.78
CA ASP A 34 10.56 2.76 -5.02
C ASP A 34 12.05 2.43 -5.20
N GLY A 35 12.65 1.72 -4.24
CA GLY A 35 14.09 1.45 -4.19
C GLY A 35 14.91 2.60 -3.61
N ASP A 36 14.28 3.67 -3.12
CA ASP A 36 14.94 4.84 -2.57
C ASP A 36 14.33 5.23 -1.21
N THR A 37 13.48 6.25 -1.16
CA THR A 37 13.00 6.85 0.09
C THR A 37 11.54 6.55 0.41
N ASN A 38 10.77 6.02 -0.55
CA ASN A 38 9.35 5.84 -0.37
C ASN A 38 9.03 4.38 -0.04
N PHE A 39 8.43 4.16 1.13
CA PHE A 39 8.01 2.85 1.61
C PHE A 39 6.55 2.91 2.06
N PHE A 40 5.72 2.04 1.50
CA PHE A 40 4.29 1.98 1.78
C PHE A 40 3.86 0.57 2.15
N ILE A 41 2.92 0.50 3.07
CA ILE A 41 2.23 -0.74 3.45
C ILE A 41 0.75 -0.50 3.22
N ILE A 42 0.13 -1.32 2.37
CA ILE A 42 -1.29 -1.24 2.04
C ILE A 42 -1.98 -2.54 2.48
N GLN A 43 -3.07 -2.42 3.22
CA GLN A 43 -3.97 -3.52 3.52
C GLN A 43 -5.24 -3.37 2.70
N VAL A 44 -5.52 -4.30 1.80
CA VAL A 44 -6.77 -4.37 1.03
C VAL A 44 -7.66 -5.44 1.64
N THR A 45 -8.82 -5.03 2.15
CA THR A 45 -9.84 -5.95 2.64
C THR A 45 -11.09 -5.83 1.75
N PRO A 46 -11.42 -6.85 0.91
CA PRO A 46 -12.39 -6.71 -0.17
C PRO A 46 -13.79 -6.19 0.20
N LYS A 47 -14.19 -6.28 1.48
CA LYS A 47 -15.49 -5.79 1.97
C LYS A 47 -15.39 -4.62 2.95
N ASP A 48 -14.20 -4.38 3.50
CA ASP A 48 -14.03 -3.46 4.63
C ASP A 48 -13.24 -2.20 4.25
N GLY A 49 -12.56 -2.20 3.10
CA GLY A 49 -11.86 -1.04 2.54
C GLY A 49 -10.36 -1.26 2.43
N VAL A 50 -9.61 -0.16 2.35
CA VAL A 50 -8.17 -0.15 2.13
C VAL A 50 -7.49 0.74 3.17
N GLY A 51 -6.54 0.17 3.93
CA GLY A 51 -5.67 0.92 4.83
C GLY A 51 -4.32 1.16 4.19
N ILE A 52 -3.71 2.32 4.43
CA ILE A 52 -2.34 2.61 4.00
C ILE A 52 -1.54 3.22 5.14
N SER A 53 -0.27 2.84 5.22
CA SER A 53 0.73 3.47 6.09
C SER A 53 1.97 3.84 5.28
N LEU A 54 2.50 5.03 5.55
CA LEU A 54 3.87 5.35 5.16
C LEU A 54 4.79 4.71 6.20
N ARG A 55 5.72 3.86 5.78
CA ARG A 55 6.72 3.36 6.71
C ARG A 55 7.68 4.49 7.02
N ARG A 56 7.57 5.03 8.23
CA ARG A 56 8.52 5.99 8.81
C ARG A 56 9.52 5.21 9.64
N GLU A 57 10.78 5.62 9.63
CA GLU A 57 11.67 5.22 10.72
C GLU A 57 11.11 5.83 12.01
N VAL A 58 10.59 4.96 12.87
CA VAL A 58 10.15 5.30 14.21
C VAL A 58 11.05 4.57 15.19
N ASP A 59 11.67 5.31 16.10
CA ASP A 59 12.42 4.74 17.22
C ASP A 59 11.42 4.11 18.21
N GLY A 60 10.97 2.89 17.93
CA GLY A 60 10.07 2.12 18.80
C GLY A 60 9.09 1.20 18.08
N LEU A 61 8.26 0.52 18.87
CA LEU A 61 7.12 -0.25 18.37
C LEU A 61 5.95 0.71 18.12
N ASP A 62 5.45 0.74 16.88
CA ASP A 62 4.28 1.51 16.49
C ASP A 62 3.02 0.63 16.47
N PHE A 63 1.99 1.05 17.22
CA PHE A 63 0.68 0.39 17.30
C PHE A 63 -0.44 1.29 16.74
N SER A 64 -0.11 2.36 16.03
CA SER A 64 -1.06 3.39 15.59
C SER A 64 -2.04 2.94 14.50
N GLY A 65 -1.89 1.71 13.97
CA GLY A 65 -2.73 1.21 12.89
C GLY A 65 -2.33 1.82 11.54
N HIS A 66 -3.29 2.01 10.64
CA HIS A 66 -3.02 2.65 9.35
C HIS A 66 -3.10 4.18 9.45
N ASP A 67 -2.18 4.87 8.78
CA ASP A 67 -2.15 6.34 8.73
C ASP A 67 -3.41 6.90 8.08
N ARG A 68 -3.93 6.20 7.06
CA ARG A 68 -5.12 6.59 6.28
C ARG A 68 -5.93 5.36 5.90
N ALA A 69 -7.23 5.59 5.69
CA ALA A 69 -8.17 4.57 5.23
C ALA A 69 -9.01 5.10 4.07
N PHE A 70 -9.27 4.24 3.10
CA PHE A 70 -9.96 4.49 1.85
C PHE A 70 -11.00 3.43 1.60
N LYS A 71 -11.98 3.72 0.74
CA LYS A 71 -13.00 2.74 0.37
C LYS A 71 -12.50 1.80 -0.73
N TYR A 72 -11.69 2.33 -1.64
CA TYR A 72 -11.19 1.62 -2.81
C TYR A 72 -9.67 1.71 -2.93
N LEU A 73 -9.06 0.70 -3.55
CA LEU A 73 -7.61 0.67 -3.76
C LEU A 73 -7.15 1.84 -4.63
N ASP A 74 -7.88 2.17 -5.69
CA ASP A 74 -7.52 3.27 -6.58
C ASP A 74 -7.41 4.61 -5.84
N GLU A 75 -8.29 4.88 -4.88
CA GLU A 75 -8.22 6.09 -4.04
C GLU A 75 -6.94 6.12 -3.19
N ALA A 76 -6.53 4.96 -2.65
CA ALA A 76 -5.31 4.84 -1.87
C ALA A 76 -4.07 5.05 -2.76
N LEU A 77 -4.07 4.52 -3.99
CA LEU A 77 -2.98 4.71 -4.94
C LEU A 77 -2.90 6.16 -5.45
N ASP A 78 -4.03 6.82 -5.66
CA ASP A 78 -4.08 8.25 -6.00
C ASP A 78 -3.53 9.12 -4.86
N TYR A 79 -3.76 8.73 -3.61
CA TYR A 79 -3.14 9.37 -2.44
C TYR A 79 -1.62 9.15 -2.43
N MET A 80 -1.15 7.92 -2.67
CA MET A 80 0.28 7.63 -2.75
C MET A 80 0.98 8.49 -3.79
N ASP A 81 0.41 8.59 -4.99
CA ASP A 81 1.01 9.38 -6.07
C ASP A 81 1.20 10.85 -5.64
N LYS A 82 0.21 11.44 -4.97
CA LYS A 82 0.33 12.81 -4.43
C LYS A 82 1.44 12.92 -3.40
N GLU A 83 1.51 11.99 -2.44
CA GLU A 83 2.55 11.99 -1.40
C GLU A 83 3.97 11.79 -1.96
N ILE A 84 4.11 11.18 -3.14
CA ILE A 84 5.40 11.01 -3.82
C ILE A 84 5.79 12.28 -4.57
N TYR A 85 4.85 12.92 -5.29
CA TYR A 85 5.13 14.08 -6.15
C TYR A 85 5.14 15.43 -5.42
N ASP A 86 4.50 15.53 -4.25
CA ASP A 86 4.46 16.76 -3.45
C ASP A 86 5.65 16.91 -2.47
N LYS A 87 6.62 15.98 -2.50
CA LYS A 87 7.89 16.04 -1.74
C LYS A 87 9.01 16.71 -2.55
#